data_AF-A0A7L9RV20-F1
#
_entry.id   AF-A0A7L9RV20-F1
#
_cell.length_a   1.000
_cell.length_b   1.000
_cell.length_c   1.000
_cell.angle_alpha   90.00
_cell.angle_beta   90.00
_cell.angle_gamma   90.00
#
_symmetry.space_group_name_H-M   'P 1'
#
loop_
_entity.id
_entity.type
_entity.pdbx_description
1 polymer ?
#
loop_
_entity_poly.entity_id
_entity_poly.type
_entity_poly.pdbx_seq_one_letter_code
_entity_poly.pdbx_strand_id
1 'polypeptide(L)'
;MTHTFKSLLITTVLTLPSAFGAAELHVTAAAAGPHSAEIAAVAVARHLVATPEGMRRKVDQLVRSGQKEKAVELLEEFANHPDATLKDIRSAGWSISILGGGDEKAVVLFERAANHPDATPEYIFDAASGMYDLGPSFYLRVAELLEKSANLPDAAPVDIQNAAYGLYSLGVDFYARAAELFEKSATHPDATPDDIQSAAYGSWQLGQKDKAAELFEKSANLPDVTPVNIQNAVRGLRSIAAKCREGSAERARYNALADAIAAR
;
A
#
# COMPACT_ATOMS: atom_id res chain seq x y z
N MET A 1 5.67 -16.51 10.24
CA MET A 1 6.09 -15.09 10.30
C MET A 1 5.16 -14.33 9.39
N THR A 2 4.14 -13.71 9.95
CA THR A 2 3.14 -12.90 9.25
C THR A 2 3.72 -11.51 9.03
N HIS A 3 4.09 -11.20 7.79
CA HIS A 3 4.51 -9.86 7.38
C HIS A 3 3.27 -8.97 7.27
N THR A 4 3.01 -8.16 8.29
CA THR A 4 2.05 -7.06 8.22
C THR A 4 2.63 -5.94 7.36
N PHE A 5 1.78 -5.33 6.52
CA PHE A 5 2.05 -4.31 5.50
C PHE A 5 2.88 -3.09 5.98
N LYS A 6 3.05 -2.90 7.30
CA LYS A 6 3.78 -1.79 7.93
C LYS A 6 5.23 -2.06 8.33
N SER A 7 5.73 -3.30 8.31
CA SER A 7 7.06 -3.59 8.91
C SER A 7 8.28 -3.43 7.99
N LEU A 8 8.12 -2.99 6.73
CA LEU A 8 9.28 -2.72 5.86
C LEU A 8 9.82 -1.28 5.90
N LEU A 9 9.26 -0.40 6.74
CA LEU A 9 9.65 1.02 6.81
C LEU A 9 10.44 1.42 8.07
N ILE A 10 10.78 0.50 8.97
CA ILE A 10 11.56 0.84 10.17
C ILE A 10 12.62 -0.24 10.41
N THR A 11 13.82 -0.02 9.87
CA THR A 11 15.11 -0.07 10.59
C THR A 11 16.24 0.27 9.61
N THR A 12 16.40 1.55 9.30
CA THR A 12 17.70 2.26 9.22
C THR A 12 17.36 3.75 9.23
N VAL A 13 17.71 4.44 10.32
CA VAL A 13 17.51 5.88 10.53
C VAL A 13 18.17 6.66 9.40
N LEU A 14 17.39 7.38 8.59
CA LEU A 14 17.81 8.60 7.88
C LEU A 14 16.57 9.44 7.58
N THR A 15 16.60 10.68 8.05
CA THR A 15 15.56 11.71 7.95
C THR A 15 15.17 12.00 6.50
N LEU A 16 13.98 11.53 6.10
CA LEU A 16 13.20 12.08 4.98
C LEU A 16 12.21 13.12 5.54
N PRO A 17 11.87 14.18 4.78
CA PRO A 17 10.88 15.15 5.23
C PRO A 17 9.52 14.46 5.40
N SER A 18 8.93 14.73 6.55
CA SER A 18 7.62 14.28 7.01
C SER A 18 6.52 14.52 5.98
N ALA A 19 6.06 13.45 5.33
CA ALA A 19 4.84 13.42 4.53
C ALA A 19 4.10 12.09 4.71
N PHE A 20 3.85 11.66 5.95
CA PHE A 20 2.92 10.56 6.22
C PHE A 20 2.13 10.87 7.49
N GLY A 21 1.01 11.57 7.29
CA GLY A 21 -0.05 11.65 8.29
C GLY A 21 -0.93 10.42 8.18
N ALA A 22 -0.68 9.41 9.01
CA ALA A 22 -1.67 8.42 9.45
C ALA A 22 -1.09 7.59 10.60
N ALA A 23 -1.10 8.17 11.80
CA ALA A 23 -0.93 7.39 13.02
C ALA A 23 -2.22 6.59 13.28
N GLU A 24 -2.37 5.43 12.64
CA GLU A 24 -3.43 4.48 12.97
C GLU A 24 -2.85 3.22 13.62
N LEU A 25 -3.13 3.10 14.92
CA LEU A 25 -2.93 1.92 15.75
C LEU A 25 -3.76 0.74 15.19
N HIS A 26 -3.09 -0.30 14.70
CA HIS A 26 -3.72 -1.58 14.39
C HIS A 26 -4.06 -2.31 15.68
N VAL A 27 -5.30 -2.76 15.81
CA VAL A 27 -5.68 -3.67 16.87
C VAL A 27 -5.75 -5.09 16.31
N THR A 28 -4.81 -5.93 16.72
CA THR A 28 -4.87 -7.38 16.49
C THR A 28 -5.95 -7.98 17.37
N ALA A 29 -7.12 -8.28 16.81
CA ALA A 29 -8.21 -8.94 17.51
C ALA A 29 -7.93 -10.46 17.64
N ALA A 30 -7.16 -10.84 18.66
CA ALA A 30 -6.96 -12.24 19.04
C ALA A 30 -7.20 -12.43 20.53
N ALA A 31 -8.46 -12.29 20.97
CA ALA A 31 -8.96 -12.86 22.23
C ALA A 31 -10.50 -12.83 22.24
N ALA A 32 -11.17 -13.98 22.14
CA ALA A 32 -12.62 -14.05 22.35
C ALA A 32 -12.93 -13.77 23.83
N GLY A 33 -13.47 -12.58 24.11
CA GLY A 33 -13.82 -12.10 25.45
C GLY A 33 -14.52 -10.74 25.36
N PRO A 34 -15.19 -10.24 26.42
CA PRO A 34 -15.93 -8.98 26.37
C PRO A 34 -15.09 -7.76 25.94
N HIS A 35 -13.78 -7.80 26.16
CA HIS A 35 -12.85 -6.77 25.70
C HIS A 35 -12.62 -6.75 24.18
N SER A 36 -12.79 -7.87 23.46
CA SER A 36 -12.67 -7.85 21.98
C SER A 36 -13.91 -7.30 21.29
N ALA A 37 -15.10 -7.46 21.89
CA ALA A 37 -16.31 -6.82 21.39
C ALA A 37 -16.24 -5.29 21.52
N GLU A 38 -15.65 -4.78 22.61
CA GLU A 38 -15.46 -3.35 22.83
C GLU A 38 -14.41 -2.75 21.89
N ILE A 39 -13.30 -3.46 21.68
CA ILE A 39 -12.28 -3.11 20.69
C ILE A 39 -12.86 -3.08 19.27
N ALA A 40 -13.61 -4.12 18.88
CA ALA A 40 -14.24 -4.19 17.57
C ALA A 40 -15.25 -3.07 17.38
N ALA A 41 -16.07 -2.75 18.40
CA ALA A 41 -17.01 -1.64 18.34
C ALA A 41 -16.30 -0.29 18.17
N VAL A 42 -15.22 -0.03 18.92
CA VAL A 42 -14.43 1.21 18.78
C VAL A 42 -13.77 1.32 17.40
N ALA A 43 -13.25 0.21 16.87
CA ALA A 43 -12.66 0.17 15.54
C ALA A 43 -13.71 0.40 14.45
N VAL A 44 -14.86 -0.27 14.52
CA VAL A 44 -15.99 -0.08 13.59
C VAL A 44 -16.50 1.36 13.62
N ALA A 45 -16.70 1.94 14.81
CA ALA A 45 -17.15 3.33 14.95
C ALA A 45 -16.19 4.34 14.28
N ARG A 46 -14.88 4.05 14.27
CA ARG A 46 -13.87 4.88 13.59
C ARG A 46 -13.97 4.81 12.06
N HIS A 47 -14.30 3.65 11.49
CA HIS A 47 -14.44 3.53 10.04
C HIS A 47 -15.80 4.02 9.52
N LEU A 48 -16.82 4.06 10.39
CA LEU A 48 -18.16 4.54 10.07
C LEU A 48 -18.33 6.07 10.14
N VAL A 49 -17.26 6.88 10.07
CA VAL A 49 -17.29 8.35 10.23
C VAL A 49 -18.26 9.06 9.26
N ALA A 50 -18.51 8.50 8.08
CA ALA A 50 -19.48 9.05 7.11
C ALA A 50 -20.94 8.64 7.34
N THR A 51 -21.20 7.65 8.20
CA THR A 51 -22.54 7.07 8.33
C THR A 51 -23.44 7.89 9.26
N PRO A 52 -24.78 7.84 9.06
CA PRO A 52 -25.72 8.46 9.98
C PRO A 52 -25.53 7.96 11.41
N GLU A 53 -25.55 8.86 12.40
CA GLU A 53 -25.34 8.54 13.82
C GLU A 53 -26.29 7.46 14.37
N GLY A 54 -27.49 7.33 13.78
CA GLY A 54 -28.43 6.27 14.12
C GLY A 54 -27.92 4.87 13.75
N MET A 55 -27.24 4.74 12.61
CA MET A 55 -26.67 3.48 12.14
C MET A 55 -25.47 3.07 13.00
N ARG A 56 -24.52 3.99 13.24
CA ARG A 56 -23.36 3.73 14.11
C ARG A 56 -23.77 3.16 15.46
N ARG A 57 -24.72 3.83 16.12
CA ARG A 57 -25.23 3.38 17.42
C ARG A 57 -25.85 1.99 17.37
N LYS A 58 -26.56 1.67 16.28
CA LYS A 58 -27.19 0.37 16.12
C LYS A 58 -26.18 -0.74 15.84
N VAL A 59 -25.18 -0.49 15.01
CA VAL A 59 -24.05 -1.40 14.80
C VAL A 59 -23.32 -1.64 16.11
N ASP A 60 -22.95 -0.58 16.85
CA ASP A 60 -22.29 -0.69 18.14
C ASP A 60 -23.09 -1.52 19.16
N GLN A 61 -24.40 -1.34 19.21
CA GLN A 61 -25.29 -2.13 20.07
C GLN A 61 -25.31 -3.61 19.68
N LEU A 62 -25.37 -3.91 18.38
CA LEU A 62 -25.35 -5.28 17.87
C LEU A 62 -24.02 -5.97 18.19
N VAL A 63 -22.90 -5.26 18.02
CA VAL A 63 -21.56 -5.78 18.34
C VAL A 63 -21.41 -6.04 19.83
N ARG A 64 -21.79 -5.09 20.70
CA ARG A 64 -21.72 -5.25 22.17
C ARG A 64 -22.62 -6.37 22.71
N SER A 65 -23.72 -6.67 22.00
CA SER A 65 -24.62 -7.79 22.33
C SER A 65 -24.21 -9.12 21.69
N GLY A 66 -23.05 -9.18 21.01
CA GLY A 66 -22.55 -10.40 20.38
C GLY A 66 -23.27 -10.81 19.08
N GLN A 67 -24.12 -9.94 18.53
CA GLN A 67 -24.90 -10.19 17.32
C GLN A 67 -24.14 -9.73 16.07
N LYS A 68 -22.98 -10.33 15.82
CA LYS A 68 -22.08 -9.92 14.73
C LYS A 68 -22.70 -10.08 13.34
N GLU A 69 -23.42 -11.16 13.11
CA GLU A 69 -24.05 -11.46 11.82
C GLU A 69 -25.07 -10.38 11.45
N LYS A 70 -25.90 -9.96 12.43
CA LYS A 70 -26.85 -8.86 12.24
C LYS A 70 -26.16 -7.51 12.03
N ALA A 71 -25.00 -7.30 12.67
CA ALA A 71 -24.22 -6.09 12.43
C ALA A 71 -23.68 -6.07 10.98
N VAL A 72 -23.20 -7.21 10.49
CA VAL A 72 -22.76 -7.38 9.09
C VAL A 72 -23.92 -7.17 8.11
N GLU A 73 -25.09 -7.78 8.34
CA GLU A 73 -26.29 -7.57 7.52
C GLU A 73 -26.69 -6.10 7.45
N LEU A 74 -26.70 -5.40 8.59
CA LEU A 74 -27.02 -3.97 8.64
C LEU A 74 -26.00 -3.11 7.86
N LEU A 75 -24.72 -3.48 7.90
CA LEU A 75 -23.66 -2.81 7.13
C LEU A 75 -23.82 -3.03 5.62
N GLU A 76 -24.20 -4.24 5.21
CA GLU A 76 -24.50 -4.53 3.80
C GLU A 76 -25.73 -3.78 3.31
N GLU A 77 -26.83 -3.81 4.06
CA GLU A 77 -28.06 -3.08 3.73
C GLU A 77 -27.78 -1.59 3.51
N PHE A 78 -26.99 -0.99 4.41
CA PHE A 78 -26.58 0.39 4.28
C PHE A 78 -25.74 0.64 3.03
N ALA A 79 -24.73 -0.21 2.78
CA ALA A 79 -23.89 -0.06 1.60
C ALA A 79 -24.69 -0.22 0.30
N ASN A 80 -25.74 -1.06 0.32
CA ASN A 80 -26.61 -1.34 -0.83
C ASN A 80 -27.73 -0.31 -1.02
N HIS A 81 -27.85 0.69 -0.14
CA HIS A 81 -28.83 1.74 -0.30
C HIS A 81 -28.59 2.51 -1.62
N PRO A 82 -29.62 2.89 -2.39
CA PRO A 82 -29.44 3.61 -3.65
C PRO A 82 -28.64 4.92 -3.52
N ASP A 83 -28.73 5.57 -2.36
CA ASP A 83 -28.01 6.81 -2.05
C ASP A 83 -26.65 6.58 -1.39
N ALA A 84 -26.18 5.33 -1.28
CA ALA A 84 -24.89 5.03 -0.66
C ALA A 84 -23.75 5.60 -1.50
N THR A 85 -22.91 6.42 -0.87
CA THR A 85 -21.74 6.99 -1.53
C THR A 85 -20.61 5.96 -1.63
N LEU A 86 -19.62 6.22 -2.50
CA LEU A 86 -18.36 5.47 -2.54
C LEU A 86 -17.75 5.30 -1.12
N LYS A 87 -17.75 6.37 -0.33
CA LYS A 87 -17.21 6.37 1.02
C LYS A 87 -18.00 5.42 1.93
N ASP A 88 -19.32 5.38 1.81
CA ASP A 88 -20.20 4.51 2.59
C ASP A 88 -19.95 3.03 2.27
N ILE A 89 -19.86 2.69 0.98
CA ILE A 89 -19.58 1.33 0.51
C ILE A 89 -18.24 0.86 1.06
N ARG A 90 -17.19 1.68 0.94
CA ARG A 90 -15.84 1.37 1.45
C ARG A 90 -15.83 1.24 2.98
N SER A 91 -16.47 2.17 3.70
CA SER A 91 -16.54 2.16 5.16
C SER A 91 -17.28 0.92 5.70
N ALA A 92 -18.33 0.48 5.01
CA ALA A 92 -18.99 -0.78 5.32
C ALA A 92 -18.07 -1.99 5.10
N GLY A 93 -17.33 -2.04 3.99
CA GLY A 93 -16.33 -3.10 3.74
C GLY A 93 -15.29 -3.23 4.87
N TRP A 94 -14.69 -2.11 5.28
CA TRP A 94 -13.77 -2.08 6.43
C TRP A 94 -14.42 -2.55 7.74
N SER A 95 -15.63 -2.08 8.01
CA SER A 95 -16.35 -2.45 9.23
C SER A 95 -16.63 -3.95 9.27
N ILE A 96 -17.06 -4.55 8.15
CA ILE A 96 -17.30 -5.99 8.05
C ILE A 96 -16.00 -6.78 8.24
N SER A 97 -14.90 -6.34 7.62
CA SER A 97 -13.57 -6.94 7.79
C SER A 97 -13.14 -7.00 9.28
N ILE A 98 -13.33 -5.89 10.01
CA ILE A 98 -12.98 -5.79 11.43
C ILE A 98 -13.85 -6.69 12.32
N LEU A 99 -15.13 -6.86 11.99
CA LEU A 99 -16.04 -7.71 12.77
C LEU A 99 -15.67 -9.20 12.68
N GLY A 100 -15.11 -9.59 11.52
CA GLY A 100 -14.79 -10.97 11.15
C GLY A 100 -16.04 -11.81 10.84
N GLY A 101 -15.87 -12.88 10.07
CA GLY A 101 -16.97 -13.80 9.71
C GLY A 101 -17.84 -13.29 8.55
N GLY A 102 -17.40 -12.24 7.85
CA GLY A 102 -18.06 -11.65 6.69
C GLY A 102 -17.10 -11.36 5.54
N ASP A 103 -16.00 -12.10 5.43
CA ASP A 103 -14.87 -11.76 4.58
C ASP A 103 -15.29 -11.60 3.11
N GLU A 104 -16.03 -12.54 2.54
CA GLU A 104 -16.53 -12.43 1.16
C GLU A 104 -17.45 -11.21 0.96
N LYS A 105 -18.23 -10.86 1.99
CA LYS A 105 -19.09 -9.67 1.97
C LYS A 105 -18.26 -8.40 1.96
N ALA A 106 -17.22 -8.33 2.79
CA ALA A 106 -16.26 -7.22 2.79
C ALA A 106 -15.56 -7.10 1.43
N VAL A 107 -15.13 -8.22 0.84
CA VAL A 107 -14.49 -8.26 -0.49
C VAL A 107 -15.41 -7.70 -1.56
N VAL A 108 -16.67 -8.14 -1.62
CA VAL A 108 -17.66 -7.62 -2.58
C VAL A 108 -17.85 -6.10 -2.43
N LEU A 109 -17.85 -5.58 -1.20
CA LEU A 109 -17.94 -4.13 -0.98
C LEU A 109 -16.66 -3.40 -1.42
N PHE A 110 -15.47 -3.95 -1.16
CA PHE A 110 -14.22 -3.36 -1.63
C PHE A 110 -14.14 -3.34 -3.16
N GLU A 111 -14.52 -4.41 -3.84
CA GLU A 111 -14.58 -4.45 -5.30
C GLU A 111 -15.62 -3.48 -5.85
N ARG A 112 -16.79 -3.37 -5.20
CA ARG A 112 -17.79 -2.38 -5.62
C ARG A 112 -17.28 -0.96 -5.45
N ALA A 113 -16.63 -0.65 -4.34
CA ALA A 113 -16.00 0.65 -4.12
C ALA A 113 -14.93 0.92 -5.20
N ALA A 114 -14.08 -0.06 -5.48
CA ALA A 114 -13.05 0.07 -6.51
C ALA A 114 -13.61 0.19 -7.94
N ASN A 115 -14.82 -0.29 -8.20
CA ASN A 115 -15.53 -0.21 -9.48
C ASN A 115 -16.50 0.98 -9.57
N HIS A 116 -16.57 1.83 -8.54
CA HIS A 116 -17.40 3.02 -8.57
C HIS A 116 -16.88 4.03 -9.61
N PRO A 117 -17.75 4.75 -10.34
CA PRO A 117 -17.32 5.73 -11.34
C PRO A 117 -16.41 6.83 -10.79
N ASP A 118 -16.63 7.24 -9.53
CA ASP A 118 -15.84 8.28 -8.85
C ASP A 118 -14.59 7.72 -8.11
N ALA A 119 -14.23 6.45 -8.31
CA ALA A 119 -13.08 5.86 -7.64
C ALA A 119 -11.76 6.40 -8.23
N THR A 120 -10.95 7.04 -7.38
CA THR A 120 -9.60 7.49 -7.71
C THR A 120 -8.57 6.36 -7.50
N PRO A 121 -7.33 6.49 -8.01
CA PRO A 121 -6.25 5.55 -7.74
C PRO A 121 -6.07 5.24 -6.25
N GLU A 122 -6.04 6.28 -5.41
CA GLU A 122 -5.95 6.17 -3.95
C GLU A 122 -7.12 5.37 -3.36
N TYR A 123 -8.36 5.64 -3.79
CA TYR A 123 -9.54 4.89 -3.31
C TYR A 123 -9.49 3.41 -3.67
N ILE A 124 -9.01 3.07 -4.87
CA ILE A 124 -8.84 1.67 -5.29
C ILE A 124 -7.72 1.00 -4.49
N PHE A 125 -6.61 1.69 -4.25
CA PHE A 125 -5.50 1.19 -3.43
C PHE A 125 -5.94 0.92 -1.98
N ASP A 126 -6.71 1.83 -1.40
CA ASP A 126 -7.31 1.67 -0.06
C ASP A 126 -8.21 0.43 0.01
N ALA A 127 -9.05 0.21 -1.01
CA ALA A 127 -9.92 -0.95 -1.08
C ALA A 127 -9.10 -2.25 -1.19
N ALA A 128 -8.04 -2.25 -1.98
CA ALA A 128 -7.11 -3.38 -2.09
C ALA A 128 -6.42 -3.68 -0.75
N SER A 129 -6.04 -2.65 0.01
CA SER A 129 -5.44 -2.78 1.33
C SER A 129 -6.40 -3.37 2.36
N GLY A 130 -7.67 -2.94 2.35
CA GLY A 130 -8.72 -3.55 3.20
C GLY A 130 -8.96 -5.02 2.88
N MET A 131 -8.85 -5.39 1.60
CA MET A 131 -8.96 -6.79 1.15
C MET A 131 -7.72 -7.62 1.49
N TYR A 132 -6.52 -7.03 1.45
CA TYR A 132 -5.27 -7.70 1.84
C TYR A 132 -5.33 -8.25 3.28
N ASP A 133 -5.90 -7.45 4.20
CA ASP A 133 -6.01 -7.82 5.61
C ASP A 133 -6.92 -9.04 5.87
N LEU A 134 -7.78 -9.41 4.91
CA LEU A 134 -8.62 -10.61 4.96
C LEU A 134 -7.84 -11.90 4.67
N GLY A 135 -6.66 -11.78 4.09
CA GLY A 135 -5.68 -12.87 4.00
C GLY A 135 -5.45 -13.45 2.60
N PRO A 136 -4.56 -14.48 2.52
CA PRO A 136 -3.97 -14.95 1.26
C PRO A 136 -4.96 -15.47 0.21
N SER A 137 -6.14 -15.94 0.62
CA SER A 137 -7.19 -16.40 -0.30
C SER A 137 -7.68 -15.30 -1.24
N PHE A 138 -7.45 -14.03 -0.91
CA PHE A 138 -7.88 -12.89 -1.71
C PHE A 138 -6.73 -12.19 -2.47
N TYR A 139 -5.48 -12.65 -2.35
CA TYR A 139 -4.33 -11.94 -2.91
C TYR A 139 -4.39 -11.74 -4.42
N LEU A 140 -4.97 -12.68 -5.18
CA LEU A 140 -5.16 -12.48 -6.61
C LEU A 140 -6.08 -11.28 -6.90
N ARG A 141 -7.20 -11.17 -6.17
CA ARG A 141 -8.15 -10.04 -6.31
C ARG A 141 -7.53 -8.73 -5.82
N VAL A 142 -6.75 -8.77 -4.74
CA VAL A 142 -5.94 -7.61 -4.28
C VAL A 142 -5.00 -7.16 -5.40
N ALA A 143 -4.28 -8.09 -6.02
CA ALA A 143 -3.35 -7.79 -7.10
C ALA A 143 -4.04 -7.16 -8.32
N GLU A 144 -5.24 -7.63 -8.67
CA GLU A 144 -6.06 -7.08 -9.74
C GLU A 144 -6.49 -5.64 -9.43
N LEU A 145 -6.88 -5.34 -8.18
CA LEU A 145 -7.22 -3.99 -7.76
C LEU A 145 -6.01 -3.05 -7.75
N LEU A 146 -4.85 -3.51 -7.29
CA LEU A 146 -3.62 -2.72 -7.31
C LEU A 146 -3.21 -2.35 -8.74
N GLU A 147 -3.27 -3.31 -9.67
CA GLU A 147 -3.03 -3.01 -11.09
C GLU A 147 -4.07 -2.08 -11.67
N LYS A 148 -5.34 -2.24 -11.29
CA LYS A 148 -6.40 -1.33 -11.72
C LYS A 148 -6.10 0.11 -11.26
N SER A 149 -5.76 0.30 -9.98
CA SER A 149 -5.37 1.60 -9.42
C SER A 149 -4.24 2.23 -10.23
N ALA A 150 -3.16 1.48 -10.47
CA ALA A 150 -2.00 1.95 -11.22
C ALA A 150 -2.28 2.22 -12.71
N ASN A 151 -3.35 1.68 -13.27
CA ASN A 151 -3.72 1.80 -14.68
C ASN A 151 -4.84 2.81 -14.95
N LEU A 152 -5.35 3.48 -13.92
CA LEU A 152 -6.27 4.59 -14.12
C LEU A 152 -5.58 5.74 -14.88
N PRO A 153 -6.30 6.49 -15.75
CA PRO A 153 -5.71 7.57 -16.54
C PRO A 153 -5.10 8.71 -15.72
N ASP A 154 -5.57 8.91 -14.49
CA ASP A 154 -5.15 9.96 -13.56
C ASP A 154 -4.16 9.46 -12.49
N ALA A 155 -3.68 8.21 -12.60
CA ALA A 155 -2.69 7.66 -11.67
C ALA A 155 -1.35 8.40 -11.77
N ALA A 156 -0.95 9.05 -10.68
CA ALA A 156 0.34 9.70 -10.57
C ALA A 156 1.47 8.68 -10.30
N PRO A 157 2.75 9.06 -10.47
CA PRO A 157 3.88 8.16 -10.17
C PRO A 157 3.81 7.52 -8.78
N VAL A 158 3.36 8.27 -7.76
CA VAL A 158 3.20 7.78 -6.38
C VAL A 158 2.12 6.71 -6.25
N ASP A 159 1.00 6.82 -6.98
CA ASP A 159 -0.06 5.80 -6.97
C ASP A 159 0.44 4.49 -7.58
N ILE A 160 1.16 4.59 -8.69
CA ILE A 160 1.75 3.44 -9.37
C ILE A 160 2.81 2.77 -8.48
N GLN A 161 3.63 3.55 -7.76
CA GLN A 161 4.59 3.03 -6.79
C GLN A 161 3.92 2.33 -5.61
N ASN A 162 2.86 2.93 -5.05
CA ASN A 162 2.09 2.32 -3.97
C ASN A 162 1.54 0.96 -4.41
N ALA A 163 0.96 0.88 -5.60
CA ALA A 163 0.51 -0.38 -6.18
C ALA A 163 1.66 -1.39 -6.39
N ALA A 164 2.83 -0.95 -6.85
CA ALA A 164 4.01 -1.80 -7.01
C ALA A 164 4.49 -2.41 -5.69
N TYR A 165 4.59 -1.61 -4.63
CA TYR A 165 4.93 -2.09 -3.29
C TYR A 165 3.83 -2.97 -2.69
N GLY A 166 2.57 -2.70 -3.01
CA GLY A 166 1.46 -3.56 -2.66
C GLY A 166 1.62 -4.95 -3.27
N LEU A 167 1.88 -5.03 -4.58
CA LEU A 167 2.13 -6.29 -5.29
C LEU A 167 3.35 -7.03 -4.75
N TYR A 168 4.45 -6.31 -4.49
CA TYR A 168 5.63 -6.89 -3.84
C TYR A 168 5.27 -7.53 -2.49
N SER A 169 4.40 -6.89 -1.70
CA SER A 169 4.00 -7.39 -0.39
C SER A 169 3.13 -8.65 -0.45
N LEU A 170 2.51 -8.96 -1.60
CA LEU A 170 1.75 -10.20 -1.81
C LEU A 170 2.65 -11.44 -1.96
N GLY A 171 3.93 -11.23 -2.27
CA GLY A 171 4.93 -12.29 -2.33
C GLY A 171 5.45 -12.59 -3.75
N VAL A 172 6.31 -13.61 -3.83
CA VAL A 172 7.15 -13.91 -5.01
C VAL A 172 6.37 -14.12 -6.31
N ASP A 173 5.15 -14.63 -6.23
CA ASP A 173 4.29 -14.86 -7.39
C ASP A 173 3.86 -13.57 -8.08
N PHE A 174 3.95 -12.43 -7.38
CA PHE A 174 3.56 -11.10 -7.87
C PHE A 174 4.76 -10.20 -8.17
N TYR A 175 5.99 -10.68 -7.97
CA TYR A 175 7.21 -9.87 -8.16
C TYR A 175 7.39 -9.38 -9.60
N ALA A 176 7.00 -10.17 -10.59
CA ALA A 176 7.05 -9.75 -11.99
C ALA A 176 6.11 -8.55 -12.24
N ARG A 177 4.88 -8.63 -11.72
CA ARG A 177 3.88 -7.55 -11.82
C ARG A 177 4.33 -6.29 -11.06
N ALA A 178 4.95 -6.47 -9.88
CA ALA A 178 5.54 -5.37 -9.13
C ALA A 178 6.68 -4.68 -9.91
N ALA A 179 7.55 -5.46 -10.56
CA ALA A 179 8.63 -4.92 -11.39
C ALA A 179 8.10 -4.05 -12.54
N GLU A 180 7.06 -4.51 -13.23
CA GLU A 180 6.41 -3.76 -14.30
C GLU A 180 5.87 -2.41 -13.81
N LEU A 181 5.25 -2.37 -12.61
CA LEU A 181 4.77 -1.12 -12.05
C LEU A 181 5.90 -0.20 -11.55
N PHE A 182 6.99 -0.73 -11.00
CA PHE A 182 8.16 0.11 -10.69
C PHE A 182 8.74 0.75 -11.96
N GLU A 183 8.86 0.00 -13.05
CA GLU A 183 9.30 0.56 -14.33
C GLU A 183 8.31 1.58 -14.88
N LYS A 184 7.01 1.29 -14.81
CA LYS A 184 5.95 2.22 -15.22
C LYS A 184 6.03 3.55 -14.46
N SER A 185 6.15 3.51 -13.13
CA SER A 185 6.26 4.73 -12.32
C SER A 185 7.52 5.52 -12.66
N ALA A 186 8.67 4.86 -12.84
CA ALA A 186 9.93 5.53 -13.17
C ALA A 186 10.00 6.10 -14.59
N THR A 187 9.11 5.67 -15.47
CA THR A 187 9.00 6.13 -16.87
C THR A 187 7.80 7.05 -17.09
N HIS A 188 7.01 7.30 -16.04
CA HIS A 188 5.90 8.24 -16.09
C HIS A 188 6.39 9.66 -16.46
N PRO A 189 5.69 10.40 -17.32
CA PRO A 189 6.11 11.74 -17.74
C PRO A 189 6.34 12.72 -16.58
N ASP A 190 5.53 12.60 -15.53
CA ASP A 190 5.59 13.46 -14.33
C ASP A 190 6.50 12.89 -13.22
N ALA A 191 7.28 11.85 -13.50
CA ALA A 191 8.16 11.24 -12.48
C ALA A 191 9.27 12.20 -12.06
N THR A 192 9.35 12.47 -10.76
CA THR A 192 10.41 13.26 -10.13
C THR A 192 11.66 12.41 -9.86
N PRO A 193 12.81 13.03 -9.52
CA PRO A 193 13.97 12.30 -9.03
C PRO A 193 13.65 11.35 -7.86
N ASP A 194 12.77 11.77 -6.93
CA ASP A 194 12.38 10.94 -5.79
C ASP A 194 11.54 9.73 -6.21
N ASP A 195 10.63 9.89 -7.18
CA ASP A 195 9.85 8.78 -7.74
C ASP A 195 10.74 7.72 -8.39
N ILE A 196 11.72 8.16 -9.19
CA ILE A 196 12.66 7.26 -9.85
C ILE A 196 13.55 6.56 -8.82
N GLN A 197 13.96 7.25 -7.76
CA GLN A 197 14.75 6.63 -6.67
C GLN A 197 13.93 5.60 -5.90
N SER A 198 12.67 5.89 -5.61
CA SER A 198 11.74 4.94 -5.00
C SER A 198 11.61 3.66 -5.87
N ALA A 199 11.40 3.83 -7.17
CA ALA A 199 11.38 2.70 -8.11
C ALA A 199 12.73 1.94 -8.19
N ALA A 200 13.86 2.64 -8.06
CA ALA A 200 15.19 2.02 -7.98
C ALA A 200 15.30 1.13 -6.73
N TYR A 201 14.84 1.60 -5.57
CA TYR A 201 14.80 0.81 -4.35
C TYR A 201 13.86 -0.39 -4.49
N GLY A 202 12.67 -0.22 -5.07
CA GLY A 202 11.74 -1.31 -5.37
C GLY A 202 12.38 -2.39 -6.26
N SER A 203 13.00 -1.99 -7.36
CA SER A 203 13.72 -2.88 -8.27
C SER A 203 14.86 -3.62 -7.55
N TRP A 204 15.58 -2.94 -6.66
CA TRP A 204 16.64 -3.56 -5.86
C TRP A 204 16.10 -4.62 -4.89
N GLN A 205 14.95 -4.36 -4.24
CA GLN A 205 14.29 -5.34 -3.35
C GLN A 205 13.85 -6.60 -4.10
N LEU A 206 13.46 -6.44 -5.37
CA LEU A 206 13.18 -7.55 -6.29
C LEU A 206 14.44 -8.30 -6.78
N GLY A 207 15.63 -7.88 -6.34
CA GLY A 207 16.90 -8.46 -6.76
C GLY A 207 17.42 -7.97 -8.12
N GLN A 208 16.75 -6.99 -8.74
CA GLN A 208 17.10 -6.45 -10.06
C GLN A 208 18.18 -5.36 -9.94
N LYS A 209 19.39 -5.76 -9.54
CA LYS A 209 20.50 -4.85 -9.23
C LYS A 209 20.85 -3.89 -10.37
N ASP A 210 20.93 -4.40 -11.60
CA ASP A 210 21.27 -3.57 -12.77
C ASP A 210 20.20 -2.55 -13.07
N LYS A 211 18.91 -2.94 -13.00
CA LYS A 211 17.80 -2.01 -13.18
C LYS A 211 17.77 -0.94 -12.09
N ALA A 212 17.99 -1.34 -10.83
CA ALA A 212 18.10 -0.39 -9.73
C ALA A 212 19.24 0.61 -9.95
N ALA A 213 20.42 0.14 -10.39
CA ALA A 213 21.55 1.01 -10.69
C ALA A 213 21.26 1.99 -11.84
N GLU A 214 20.63 1.52 -12.93
CA GLU A 214 20.15 2.35 -14.04
C GLU A 214 19.19 3.45 -13.56
N LEU A 215 18.24 3.10 -12.69
CA LEU A 215 17.28 4.06 -12.15
C LEU A 215 17.93 5.07 -11.19
N PHE A 216 18.86 4.65 -10.33
CA PHE A 216 19.62 5.60 -9.50
C PHE A 216 20.41 6.58 -10.36
N GLU A 217 21.09 6.09 -11.40
CA GLU A 217 21.79 6.96 -12.35
C GLU A 217 20.82 7.90 -13.07
N LYS A 218 19.69 7.40 -13.59
CA LYS A 218 18.65 8.21 -14.24
C LYS A 218 18.16 9.33 -13.33
N SER A 219 17.83 9.02 -12.08
CA SER A 219 17.35 10.02 -11.11
C SER A 219 18.36 11.13 -10.85
N ALA A 220 19.65 10.79 -10.81
CA ALA A 220 20.73 11.74 -10.58
C ALA A 220 21.10 12.58 -11.82
N ASN A 221 20.51 12.28 -12.97
CA ASN A 221 20.70 12.98 -14.24
C ASN A 221 19.50 13.88 -14.61
N LEU A 222 18.44 13.90 -13.81
CA LEU A 222 17.27 14.73 -14.10
C LEU A 222 17.57 16.24 -13.89
N PRO A 223 16.92 17.13 -14.65
CA PRO A 223 17.17 18.58 -14.57
C PRO A 223 16.86 19.22 -13.21
N ASP A 224 15.90 18.67 -12.47
CA ASP A 224 15.40 19.14 -11.17
C ASP A 224 16.04 18.41 -9.98
N VAL A 225 17.13 17.68 -10.21
CA VAL A 225 17.86 16.97 -9.18
C VAL A 225 18.42 17.91 -8.10
N THR A 226 18.23 17.56 -6.83
CA THR A 226 18.82 18.27 -5.69
C THR A 226 20.06 17.53 -5.17
N PRO A 227 20.92 18.20 -4.37
CA PRO A 227 22.03 17.53 -3.70
C PRO A 227 21.60 16.33 -2.83
N VAL A 228 20.39 16.37 -2.26
CA VAL A 228 19.83 15.25 -1.49
C VAL A 228 19.53 14.07 -2.40
N ASN A 229 18.95 14.30 -3.58
CA ASN A 229 18.71 13.22 -4.55
C ASN A 229 20.04 12.62 -5.02
N ILE A 230 21.06 13.42 -5.32
CA ILE A 230 22.40 12.92 -5.68
C ILE A 230 22.96 12.02 -4.57
N GLN A 231 22.93 12.48 -3.31
CA GLN A 231 23.40 11.69 -2.17
C GLN A 231 22.63 10.37 -1.99
N ASN A 232 21.31 10.39 -2.21
CA ASN A 232 20.48 9.19 -2.12
C ASN A 232 20.83 8.19 -3.24
N ALA A 233 21.04 8.64 -4.48
CA ALA A 233 21.47 7.78 -5.59
C ALA A 233 22.84 7.15 -5.33
N VAL A 234 23.81 7.95 -4.86
CA VAL A 234 25.15 7.47 -4.46
C VAL A 234 25.03 6.42 -3.35
N ARG A 235 24.20 6.67 -2.33
CA ARG A 235 23.97 5.72 -1.24
C ARG A 235 23.35 4.43 -1.75
N GLY A 236 22.34 4.51 -2.62
CA GLY A 236 21.69 3.37 -3.25
C GLY A 236 22.69 2.48 -4.00
N LEU A 237 23.50 3.07 -4.89
CA LEU A 237 24.54 2.35 -5.63
C LEU A 237 25.58 1.70 -4.71
N ARG A 238 26.01 2.40 -3.66
CA ARG A 238 26.93 1.84 -2.65
C ARG A 238 26.29 0.68 -1.87
N SER A 239 24.99 0.74 -1.59
CA SER A 239 24.26 -0.36 -0.98
C SER A 239 24.17 -1.59 -1.90
N ILE A 240 23.96 -1.39 -3.20
CA ILE A 240 24.02 -2.48 -4.20
C ILE A 240 25.43 -3.09 -4.22
N ALA A 241 26.47 -2.26 -4.30
CA ALA A 241 27.87 -2.69 -4.29
C ALA A 241 28.22 -3.50 -3.03
N ALA A 242 27.75 -3.08 -1.86
CA ALA A 242 27.98 -3.76 -0.59
C ALA A 242 27.34 -5.16 -0.51
N LYS A 243 26.30 -5.42 -1.30
CA LYS A 243 25.68 -6.76 -1.41
C LYS A 243 26.35 -7.65 -2.46
N CYS A 244 27.29 -7.12 -3.23
CA CYS A 244 28.08 -7.89 -4.19
C CYS A 244 29.30 -8.53 -3.50
N ARG A 245 29.84 -9.59 -4.11
CA ARG A 245 31.04 -10.27 -3.58
C ARG A 245 32.22 -9.30 -3.55
N GLU A 246 33.00 -9.33 -2.48
CA GLU A 246 34.24 -8.56 -2.39
C GLU A 246 35.20 -8.89 -3.53
N GLY A 247 35.83 -7.86 -4.11
CA GLY A 247 36.71 -7.98 -5.27
C GLY A 247 36.02 -8.27 -6.61
N SER A 248 34.69 -8.37 -6.66
CA SER A 248 33.97 -8.60 -7.92
C SER A 248 33.95 -7.38 -8.83
N ALA A 249 33.92 -7.63 -10.15
CA ALA A 249 33.73 -6.59 -11.16
C ALA A 249 32.41 -5.83 -10.98
N GLU A 250 31.34 -6.51 -10.54
CA GLU A 250 30.05 -5.89 -10.21
C GLU A 250 30.18 -4.85 -9.10
N ARG A 251 30.85 -5.20 -7.99
CA ARG A 251 31.09 -4.26 -6.88
C ARG A 251 31.89 -3.05 -7.34
N ALA A 252 32.93 -3.27 -8.15
CA ALA A 252 33.73 -2.18 -8.71
C ALA A 252 32.91 -1.27 -9.64
N ARG A 253 32.05 -1.84 -10.49
CA ARG A 253 31.15 -1.10 -11.40
C ARG A 253 30.19 -0.20 -10.62
N TYR A 254 29.47 -0.72 -9.64
CA TYR A 254 28.50 0.08 -8.88
C TYR A 254 29.18 1.16 -8.02
N ASN A 255 30.36 0.89 -7.46
CA ASN A 255 31.16 1.92 -6.78
C ASN A 255 31.61 3.02 -7.75
N ALA A 256 32.10 2.66 -8.93
CA ALA A 256 32.52 3.63 -9.94
C ALA A 256 31.35 4.52 -10.40
N LEU A 257 30.15 3.95 -10.58
CA LEU A 257 28.94 4.72 -10.86
C LEU A 257 28.61 5.70 -9.73
N ALA A 258 28.69 5.23 -8.48
CA ALA A 258 28.44 6.07 -7.31
C ALA A 258 29.43 7.24 -7.24
N ASP A 259 30.72 6.99 -7.48
CA ASP A 259 31.75 8.03 -7.45
C ASP A 259 31.61 9.02 -8.63
N ALA A 260 31.21 8.54 -9.80
CA ALA A 260 30.93 9.41 -10.96
C ALA A 260 29.74 10.35 -10.73
N ILE A 261 28.69 9.87 -10.04
CA ILE A 261 27.54 10.70 -9.66
C ILE A 261 27.94 11.69 -8.56
N ALA A 262 28.75 11.28 -7.59
CA ALA A 262 29.17 12.12 -6.47
C ALA A 262 30.11 13.29 -6.87
N ALA A 263 30.77 13.19 -8.03
CA ALA A 263 31.71 14.19 -8.52
C ALA A 263 31.05 15.37 -9.27
N ARG A 264 29.71 15.41 -9.33
CA ARG A 264 28.92 16.43 -10.01
C ARG A 264 28.50 17.54 -9.06
#